data_AF-A0AAW6CTV1-F1
#
_entry.id   AF-A0AAW6CTV1-F1
#
_cell.length_a   1.000
_cell.length_b   1.000
_cell.length_c   1.000
_cell.angle_alpha   90.00
_cell.angle_beta   90.00
_cell.angle_gamma   90.00
#
_symmetry.space_group_name_H-M   'P 1'
#
loop_
_entity.id
_entity.type
_entity.pdbx_description
1 polymer ?
#
loop_
_entity_poly.entity_id
_entity_poly.type
_entity_poly.pdbx_seq_one_letter_code
_entity_poly.pdbx_strand_id
1 'polypeptide(L)'
;MKFTLCHDTSKKTLAIPRAALQLSGLEDAERLTLRAGHGCVVLTRQEGAARERLETIRLLHDLNVGMVVRLALDSRPSSGMPCKRASEVFRSYDAEFLDMLEHCGVDLFGLGALLAREEDAQ
;
A
#
# COMPACT_ATOMS: atom_id res chain seq x y z
N MET A 1 15.04 -1.26 7.00
CA MET A 1 15.73 0.01 6.66
C MET A 1 14.77 0.90 5.90
N LYS A 2 14.82 2.23 6.08
CA LYS A 2 13.92 3.20 5.42
C LYS A 2 14.75 4.28 4.74
N PHE A 3 14.46 4.56 3.47
CA PHE A 3 15.02 5.70 2.72
C PHE A 3 13.91 6.64 2.31
N THR A 4 14.20 7.94 2.32
CA THR A 4 13.30 8.95 1.77
C THR A 4 13.84 9.36 0.41
N LEU A 5 13.01 9.23 -0.63
CA LEU A 5 13.33 9.69 -1.98
C LEU A 5 12.44 10.89 -2.31
N CYS A 6 13.06 12.07 -2.43
CA CYS A 6 12.38 13.25 -2.93
C CYS A 6 12.48 13.26 -4.46
N HIS A 7 11.38 13.54 -5.14
CA HIS A 7 11.37 13.73 -6.59
C HIS A 7 10.71 15.04 -6.97
N ASP A 8 11.21 15.63 -8.05
CA ASP A 8 10.62 16.79 -8.68
C ASP A 8 9.54 16.31 -9.65
N THR A 9 8.28 16.63 -9.37
CA THR A 9 7.12 16.17 -10.17
C THR A 9 7.09 16.78 -11.58
N SER A 10 7.88 17.82 -11.85
CA SER A 10 8.05 18.35 -13.21
C SER A 10 8.98 17.49 -14.07
N LYS A 11 9.78 16.61 -13.45
CA LYS A 11 10.72 15.73 -14.16
C LYS A 11 10.04 14.44 -14.59
N LYS A 12 10.30 14.03 -15.83
CA LYS A 12 9.80 12.79 -16.40
C LYS A 12 10.46 11.53 -15.83
N THR A 13 11.62 11.67 -15.19
CA THR A 13 12.42 10.54 -14.71
C THR A 13 12.78 10.72 -13.24
N LEU A 14 12.71 9.60 -12.52
CA LEU A 14 13.20 9.46 -11.15
C LEU A 14 14.26 8.36 -11.13
N ALA A 15 15.47 8.71 -10.70
CA ALA A 15 16.55 7.74 -10.56
C ALA A 15 16.41 6.98 -9.24
N ILE A 16 16.58 5.66 -9.30
CA ILE A 16 16.65 4.82 -8.09
C ILE A 16 18.08 4.89 -7.55
N PRO A 17 18.30 5.29 -6.28
CA PRO A 17 19.65 5.34 -5.72
C PRO A 17 20.31 3.96 -5.75
N ARG A 18 21.57 3.89 -6.19
CA ARG A 18 22.33 2.61 -6.21
C ARG A 18 22.31 1.95 -4.83
N ALA A 19 22.50 2.73 -3.75
CA ALA A 19 22.45 2.25 -2.37
C ALA A 19 21.16 1.50 -2.04
N ALA A 20 20.01 1.91 -2.60
CA ALA A 20 18.75 1.20 -2.41
C ALA A 20 18.79 -0.19 -3.06
N LEU A 21 19.38 -0.30 -4.26
CA LEU A 21 19.57 -1.59 -4.94
C LEU A 21 20.52 -2.51 -4.17
N GLN A 22 21.61 -1.98 -3.60
CA GLN A 22 22.55 -2.80 -2.82
C GLN A 22 21.88 -3.39 -1.58
N LEU A 23 21.15 -2.55 -0.84
CA LEU A 23 20.48 -2.96 0.39
C LEU A 23 19.31 -3.90 0.14
N SER A 24 18.69 -3.85 -1.04
CA SER A 24 17.64 -4.79 -1.44
C SER A 24 18.18 -6.05 -2.11
N GLY A 25 19.51 -6.19 -2.30
CA GLY A 25 20.10 -7.33 -3.02
C GLY A 25 19.77 -7.35 -4.53
N LEU A 26 19.55 -6.18 -5.13
CA LEU A 26 19.20 -6.01 -6.55
C LEU A 26 20.32 -5.37 -7.38
N GLU A 27 21.49 -5.11 -6.81
CA GLU A 27 22.59 -4.41 -7.47
C GLU A 27 23.22 -5.17 -8.65
N ASP A 28 23.16 -6.50 -8.61
CA ASP A 28 23.64 -7.43 -9.63
C ASP A 28 22.51 -7.92 -10.56
N ALA A 29 21.26 -7.50 -10.31
CA ALA A 29 20.12 -7.93 -11.11
C ALA A 29 20.16 -7.27 -12.50
N GLU A 30 20.42 -8.06 -13.54
CA GLU A 30 20.38 -7.59 -14.94
C GLU A 30 18.97 -7.17 -15.38
N ARG A 31 17.94 -7.77 -14.79
CA ARG A 31 16.54 -7.51 -15.12
C ARG A 31 15.69 -7.34 -13.87
N LEU A 32 14.95 -6.24 -13.85
CA LEU A 32 14.05 -5.85 -12.78
C LEU A 32 12.61 -5.81 -13.31
N THR A 33 11.66 -6.17 -12.44
CA THR A 33 10.23 -6.00 -12.67
C THR A 33 9.73 -4.86 -11.79
N LEU A 34 9.07 -3.89 -12.40
CA LEU A 34 8.39 -2.79 -11.71
C LEU A 34 6.89 -3.05 -11.74
N ARG A 35 6.26 -3.15 -10.57
CA ARG A 35 4.80 -3.22 -10.43
C ARG A 35 4.32 -1.94 -9.77
N ALA A 36 3.31 -1.30 -10.36
CA ALA A 36 2.72 -0.07 -9.84
C ALA A 36 1.23 -0.27 -9.55
N GLY A 37 0.80 0.26 -8.41
CA GLY A 37 -0.60 0.37 -8.00
C GLY A 37 -0.81 1.70 -7.27
N HIS A 38 -2.06 1.99 -6.88
CA HIS A 38 -2.37 3.22 -6.14
C HIS A 38 -1.53 3.29 -4.86
N GLY A 39 -0.77 4.38 -4.70
CA GLY A 39 0.07 4.64 -3.53
C GLY A 39 1.30 3.74 -3.35
N CYS A 40 1.57 2.79 -4.27
CA CYS A 40 2.65 1.81 -4.09
C CYS A 40 3.34 1.42 -5.40
N VAL A 41 4.66 1.34 -5.35
CA VAL A 41 5.50 0.78 -6.42
C VAL A 41 6.42 -0.27 -5.80
N VAL A 42 6.42 -1.47 -6.39
CA VAL A 42 7.25 -2.59 -5.96
C VAL A 42 8.26 -2.93 -7.06
N LEU A 43 9.53 -2.95 -6.70
CA LEU A 43 10.64 -3.33 -7.58
C LEU A 43 11.22 -4.66 -7.12
N THR A 44 11.26 -5.66 -8.00
CA THR A 44 11.84 -6.99 -7.71
C THR A 44 12.75 -7.46 -8.83
N ARG A 45 13.61 -8.44 -8.56
CA ARG A 45 14.30 -9.22 -9.61
C ARG A 45 13.27 -9.95 -10.47
N GLN A 46 13.42 -9.96 -11.80
CA GLN A 46 12.46 -10.63 -12.69
C GLN A 46 12.41 -12.15 -12.45
N GLU A 47 13.57 -12.78 -12.21
CA GLU A 47 13.70 -14.22 -11.96
C GLU A 47 14.44 -14.47 -10.64
N GLY A 48 13.82 -14.04 -9.53
CA GLY A 48 14.40 -14.24 -8.20
C GLY A 48 14.56 -15.72 -7.82
N ALA A 49 15.52 -16.05 -6.97
CA ALA A 49 15.60 -17.35 -6.30
C ALA A 49 14.43 -17.54 -5.31
N ALA A 50 14.17 -18.77 -4.89
CA ALA A 50 13.11 -19.06 -3.90
C ALA A 50 13.27 -18.24 -2.61
N ARG A 51 14.52 -18.04 -2.16
CA ARG A 51 14.83 -17.21 -0.98
C ARG A 51 14.45 -15.75 -1.18
N GLU A 52 14.79 -15.15 -2.31
CA GLU A 52 14.42 -13.75 -2.60
C GLU A 52 12.90 -13.56 -2.63
N ARG A 53 12.17 -14.53 -3.18
CA ARG A 53 10.69 -14.52 -3.16
C ARG A 53 10.16 -14.57 -1.74
N LEU A 54 10.70 -15.44 -0.88
CA LEU A 54 10.28 -15.57 0.52
C LEU A 54 10.53 -14.27 1.31
N GLU A 55 11.71 -13.66 1.16
CA GLU A 55 12.03 -12.39 1.84
C GLU A 55 11.14 -11.24 1.33
N THR A 56 10.82 -11.23 0.02
CA THR A 56 9.88 -10.26 -0.55
C THR A 56 8.48 -10.43 0.03
N ILE A 57 7.98 -11.67 0.14
CA ILE A 57 6.68 -11.97 0.76
C ILE A 57 6.67 -11.48 2.22
N ARG A 58 7.73 -11.75 2.99
CA ARG A 58 7.84 -11.29 4.37
C ARG A 58 7.78 -9.77 4.48
N LEU A 59 8.54 -9.06 3.65
CA LEU A 59 8.53 -7.59 3.64
C LEU A 59 7.14 -7.03 3.29
N LEU A 60 6.49 -7.56 2.25
CA LEU A 60 5.17 -7.12 1.84
C LEU A 60 4.11 -7.43 2.90
N HIS A 61 4.21 -8.58 3.56
CA HIS A 61 3.35 -8.94 4.68
C HIS A 61 3.46 -7.93 5.82
N ASP A 62 4.68 -7.61 6.26
CA ASP A 62 4.91 -6.67 7.38
C ASP A 62 4.41 -5.26 7.04
N LEU A 63 4.61 -4.81 5.80
CA LEU A 63 4.06 -3.54 5.31
C LEU A 63 2.53 -3.56 5.27
N ASN A 64 1.93 -4.65 4.76
CA ASN A 64 0.48 -4.80 4.68
C ASN A 64 -0.17 -4.76 6.07
N VAL A 65 0.37 -5.52 7.02
CA VAL A 65 -0.10 -5.51 8.41
C VAL A 65 -0.02 -4.10 9.01
N GLY A 66 1.08 -3.39 8.80
CA GLY A 66 1.23 -2.01 9.27
C GLY A 66 0.19 -1.05 8.69
N MET A 67 -0.13 -1.18 7.40
CA MET A 67 -1.17 -0.37 6.75
C MET A 67 -2.57 -0.69 7.27
N VAL A 68 -2.91 -1.97 7.43
CA VAL A 68 -4.21 -2.40 7.96
C VAL A 68 -4.40 -1.93 9.40
N VAL A 69 -3.38 -2.04 10.25
CA VAL A 69 -3.41 -1.51 11.62
C VAL A 69 -3.67 -0.01 11.61
N ARG A 70 -3.02 0.74 10.70
CA ARG A 70 -3.23 2.18 10.59
C ARG A 70 -4.64 2.52 10.15
N LEU A 71 -5.17 1.84 9.12
CA LEU A 71 -6.56 1.98 8.69
C LEU A 71 -7.55 1.70 9.82
N ALA A 72 -7.32 0.65 10.61
CA ALA A 72 -8.17 0.30 11.73
C ALA A 72 -8.16 1.36 12.85
N LEU A 73 -7.03 2.04 13.07
CA LEU A 73 -6.95 3.13 14.02
C LEU A 73 -7.63 4.40 13.50
N ASP A 74 -7.41 4.73 12.23
CA ASP A 74 -7.93 5.95 11.62
C ASP A 74 -9.45 5.87 11.36
N SER A 75 -10.00 4.68 11.13
CA SER A 75 -11.43 4.51 10.87
C SER A 75 -12.32 4.72 12.10
N ARG A 76 -11.86 4.34 13.31
CA ARG A 76 -12.68 4.32 14.54
C ARG A 76 -13.25 5.68 14.96
N PRO A 77 -12.51 6.80 14.93
CA PRO A 77 -13.05 8.11 15.30
C PRO A 77 -14.22 8.58 14.42
N SER A 78 -14.37 7.98 13.24
CA SER A 78 -15.39 8.35 12.25
C SER A 78 -16.64 7.46 12.29
N SER A 79 -16.68 6.45 13.18
CA SER A 79 -17.74 5.42 13.23
C SER A 79 -19.15 5.94 13.53
N GLY A 80 -19.26 7.07 14.24
CA GLY A 80 -20.53 7.68 14.60
C GLY A 80 -21.12 8.62 13.54
N MET A 81 -20.45 8.80 12.40
CA MET A 81 -20.87 9.73 11.35
C MET A 81 -21.62 8.94 10.26
N PRO A 82 -22.95 9.09 10.13
CA PRO A 82 -23.69 8.37 9.09
C PRO A 82 -23.23 8.81 7.69
N CYS A 83 -22.50 7.95 6.99
CA CYS A 83 -22.11 8.16 5.60
C CYS A 83 -23.03 7.35 4.68
N LYS A 84 -23.96 8.04 3.99
CA LYS A 84 -24.86 7.41 3.00
C LYS A 84 -24.13 6.84 1.78
N ARG A 85 -22.88 7.29 1.54
CA ARG A 85 -22.03 6.89 0.42
C ARG A 85 -21.10 5.72 0.74
N ALA A 86 -21.07 5.22 1.99
CA ALA A 86 -20.12 4.17 2.39
C ALA A 86 -20.24 2.91 1.51
N SER A 87 -21.45 2.49 1.13
CA SER A 87 -21.64 1.34 0.24
C SER A 87 -21.21 1.59 -1.20
N GLU A 88 -21.10 2.84 -1.64
CA GLU A 88 -20.68 3.22 -3.00
C GLU A 88 -19.16 3.18 -3.13
N VAL A 89 -18.47 3.68 -2.10
CA VAL A 89 -17.01 3.71 -2.00
C VAL A 89 -16.41 2.30 -2.09
N PHE A 90 -17.10 1.29 -1.55
CA PHE A 90 -16.58 -0.07 -1.52
C PHE A 90 -16.99 -0.96 -2.71
N ARG A 91 -17.73 -0.45 -3.71
CA ARG A 91 -18.25 -1.28 -4.82
C ARG A 91 -17.17 -1.96 -5.67
N SER A 92 -15.95 -1.43 -5.68
CA SER A 92 -14.83 -1.99 -6.44
C SER A 92 -14.08 -3.11 -5.70
N TYR A 93 -14.39 -3.34 -4.42
CA TYR A 93 -13.74 -4.34 -3.59
C TYR A 93 -14.65 -5.57 -3.43
N ASP A 94 -14.06 -6.75 -3.49
CA ASP A 94 -14.78 -7.99 -3.23
C ASP A 94 -15.08 -8.19 -1.73
N ALA A 95 -16.05 -9.07 -1.45
CA ALA A 95 -16.50 -9.32 -0.08
C ALA A 95 -15.42 -9.96 0.79
N GLU A 96 -14.58 -10.83 0.23
CA GLU A 96 -13.50 -11.50 0.99
C GLU A 96 -12.47 -10.50 1.51
N PHE A 97 -12.14 -9.49 0.70
CA PHE A 97 -11.25 -8.41 1.09
C PHE A 97 -11.87 -7.53 2.18
N LEU A 98 -13.14 -7.14 2.04
CA LEU A 98 -13.83 -6.32 3.04
C LEU A 98 -13.99 -7.07 4.36
N ASP A 99 -14.36 -8.35 4.32
CA ASP A 99 -14.43 -9.22 5.49
C ASP A 99 -13.07 -9.30 6.18
N MET A 100 -11.97 -9.45 5.43
CA MET A 100 -10.61 -9.46 5.99
C MET A 100 -10.30 -8.16 6.74
N LEU A 101 -10.66 -7.00 6.19
CA LEU A 101 -10.47 -5.71 6.86
C LEU A 101 -11.25 -5.63 8.18
N GLU A 102 -12.52 -6.05 8.18
CA GLU A 102 -13.34 -6.09 9.40
C GLU A 102 -12.77 -7.04 10.45
N HIS A 103 -12.32 -8.23 10.05
CA HIS A 103 -11.66 -9.18 10.95
C HIS A 103 -10.36 -8.63 11.52
N CYS A 104 -9.68 -7.74 10.79
CA CYS A 104 -8.50 -7.03 11.25
C CYS A 104 -8.84 -5.79 12.11
N GLY A 105 -10.14 -5.55 12.38
CA GLY A 105 -10.63 -4.48 13.27
C GLY A 105 -10.77 -3.12 12.60
N VAL A 106 -10.84 -3.07 11.27
CA VAL A 106 -11.20 -1.89 10.50
C VAL A 106 -12.71 -1.67 10.61
N ASP A 107 -13.11 -0.45 10.93
CA ASP A 107 -14.51 -0.04 10.94
C ASP A 107 -14.89 0.44 9.53
N LEU A 108 -15.66 -0.35 8.78
CA LEU A 108 -16.02 0.01 7.39
C LEU A 108 -16.91 1.25 7.31
N PHE A 109 -17.77 1.50 8.30
CA PHE A 109 -18.58 2.73 8.32
C PHE A 109 -17.67 3.95 8.52
N GLY A 110 -16.77 3.86 9.49
CA GLY A 110 -15.79 4.91 9.76
C GLY A 110 -14.82 5.15 8.59
N LEU A 111 -14.36 4.08 7.94
CA LEU A 111 -13.53 4.16 6.74
C LEU A 111 -14.29 4.78 5.57
N GLY A 112 -15.55 4.41 5.35
CA GLY A 112 -16.39 5.01 4.32
C GLY A 112 -16.65 6.51 4.55
N ALA A 113 -16.75 6.94 5.82
CA ALA A 113 -16.82 8.35 6.17
C ALA A 113 -15.50 9.11 5.91
N LEU A 114 -14.34 8.48 6.14
CA LEU A 114 -13.04 9.08 5.80
C LEU A 114 -12.90 9.29 4.29
N LEU A 115 -13.15 8.24 3.51
CA LEU A 115 -12.99 8.27 2.06
C LEU A 115 -13.93 9.30 1.41
N ALA A 116 -15.19 9.39 1.87
CA ALA A 116 -16.11 10.42 1.39
C ALA A 116 -15.64 11.86 1.67
N ARG A 117 -14.92 12.08 2.79
CA ARG A 117 -14.35 13.40 3.12
C ARG A 117 -13.13 13.74 2.27
N GLU A 118 -12.34 12.74 1.89
CA GLU A 118 -11.19 12.92 1.01
C GLU A 118 -11.64 13.29 -0.41
N GLU A 119 -12.71 12.66 -0.91
CA GLU A 119 -13.33 13.01 -2.18
C GLU A 119 -13.89 14.44 -2.19
N ASP A 120 -14.55 14.87 -1.11
CA ASP A 120 -15.10 16.22 -1.00
C ASP A 120 -14.00 17.31 -0.86
N ALA A 121 -12.75 16.93 -0.54
CA ALA A 121 -11.61 17.83 -0.36
C ALA A 121 -10.73 18.00 -1.61
N GLN A 122 -11.01 17.25 -2.67
CA GLN A 122 -10.30 17.24 -3.96
C GLN A 122 -11.00 18.11 -5.01
#